data_AF-A0A7V9G2R9-F1
#
_entry.id   AF-A0A7V9G2R9-F1
#
_cell.length_a   1.000
_cell.length_b   1.000
_cell.length_c   1.000
_cell.angle_alpha   90.00
_cell.angle_beta   90.00
_cell.angle_gamma   90.00
#
_symmetry.space_group_name_H-M   'P 1'
#
loop_
_entity.id
_entity.type
_entity.pdbx_description
1 polymer ?
#
loop_
_entity_poly.entity_id
_entity_poly.type
_entity_poly.pdbx_seq_one_letter_code
_entity_poly.pdbx_strand_id
1 'polypeptide(L)'
;MDGTGWLKQVGCRYLIHDGDTKFCGPWKEILAGAGMELKKIPPRSPNLNAFAERWVRTVKRECIRRCWFLGYDGLRRVLNEFVAHYNTERPHQGKGNRPLAINPVPQPPAQKSVTLESASQIRCVTRCGGVIRHYYRAAA
;
A
#
# COMPACT_ATOMS: atom_id res chain seq x y z
N MET A 1 1.45 -22.59 6.02
CA MET A 1 1.67 -21.20 5.57
C MET A 1 2.59 -20.52 6.58
N ASP A 2 3.87 -20.74 6.40
CA ASP A 2 5.04 -19.94 6.72
C ASP A 2 4.77 -18.42 6.55
N GLY A 3 4.06 -17.85 7.52
CA GLY A 3 3.49 -16.49 7.51
C GLY A 3 4.47 -15.32 7.42
N THR A 4 5.76 -15.60 7.23
CA THR A 4 6.84 -14.63 7.09
C THR A 4 7.64 -14.78 5.79
N GLY A 5 7.31 -15.78 4.96
CA GLY A 5 8.06 -16.08 3.73
C GLY A 5 8.23 -14.88 2.81
N TRP A 6 7.21 -14.02 2.71
CA TRP A 6 7.26 -12.79 1.93
C TRP A 6 8.29 -11.77 2.47
N LEU A 7 8.39 -11.58 3.79
CA LEU A 7 9.32 -10.62 4.39
C LEU A 7 10.79 -11.02 4.13
N LYS A 8 11.04 -12.33 4.14
CA LYS A 8 12.33 -12.91 3.77
C LYS A 8 12.62 -12.75 2.28
N GLN A 9 11.63 -12.96 1.40
CA GLN A 9 11.76 -12.77 -0.05
C GLN A 9 12.11 -11.33 -0.43
N VAL A 10 11.57 -10.33 0.26
CA VAL A 10 11.90 -8.91 0.02
C VAL A 10 13.19 -8.46 0.71
N GLY A 11 13.93 -9.36 1.35
CA GLY A 11 15.22 -9.06 2.00
C GLY A 11 15.07 -8.13 3.21
N CYS A 12 13.92 -8.14 3.88
CA CYS A 12 13.71 -7.24 5.02
C CYS A 12 14.47 -7.75 6.24
N ARG A 13 15.37 -6.91 6.77
CA ARG A 13 16.24 -7.24 7.91
C ARG A 13 15.67 -6.74 9.25
N TYR A 14 14.93 -5.64 9.23
CA TYR A 14 14.43 -4.96 10.43
C TYR A 14 12.93 -4.75 10.35
N LEU A 15 12.22 -5.10 11.43
CA LEU A 15 10.82 -4.73 11.61
C LEU A 15 10.69 -3.68 12.71
N ILE A 16 10.33 -2.45 12.33
CA ILE A 16 10.03 -1.37 13.29
C ILE A 16 8.57 -1.48 13.71
N HIS A 17 8.30 -1.45 15.01
CA HIS A 17 6.94 -1.57 15.53
C HIS A 17 6.69 -0.75 16.80
N ASP A 18 5.42 -0.49 17.11
CA ASP A 18 5.01 0.25 18.30
C ASP A 18 5.04 -0.60 19.59
N GLY A 19 4.60 -0.02 20.70
CA GLY A 19 4.59 -0.71 21.98
C GLY A 19 3.43 -1.68 22.22
N ASP A 20 2.62 -2.01 21.20
CA ASP A 20 1.43 -2.84 21.36
C ASP A 20 1.76 -4.25 21.88
N THR A 21 0.96 -4.76 22.81
CA THR A 21 1.13 -6.08 23.44
C THR A 21 0.90 -7.24 22.47
N LYS A 22 0.32 -6.98 21.29
CA LYS A 22 0.21 -7.96 20.19
C LYS A 22 1.55 -8.45 19.67
N PHE A 23 2.63 -7.69 19.84
CA PHE A 23 4.00 -8.16 19.57
C PHE A 23 4.51 -9.04 20.72
N CYS A 24 3.80 -10.15 20.97
CA CYS A 24 4.05 -11.09 22.05
C CYS A 24 5.19 -12.07 21.71
N GLY A 25 5.63 -12.87 22.70
CA GLY A 25 6.74 -13.83 22.57
C GLY A 25 6.66 -14.73 21.33
N PRO A 26 5.56 -15.47 21.12
CA PRO A 26 5.41 -16.34 19.96
C PRO A 26 5.54 -15.60 18.62
N TRP A 27 5.05 -14.37 18.54
CA TRP A 27 5.17 -13.56 17.33
C TRP A 27 6.62 -13.14 17.06
N LYS A 28 7.37 -12.80 18.12
CA LYS A 28 8.81 -12.49 18.02
C LYS A 28 9.60 -13.70 17.54
N GLU A 29 9.28 -14.89 18.02
CA GLU A 29 9.95 -16.15 17.61
C GLU A 29 9.72 -16.44 16.13
N ILE A 30 8.49 -16.28 15.63
CA ILE A 30 8.17 -16.44 14.20
C ILE A 30 8.99 -15.47 13.33
N LEU A 31 9.11 -14.21 13.74
CA LEU A 31 9.86 -13.19 13.00
C LEU A 31 11.37 -13.41 13.09
N ALA A 32 11.88 -13.84 14.25
CA ALA A 32 13.29 -14.21 14.42
C ALA A 32 13.66 -15.42 13.57
N GLY A 33 12.79 -16.45 13.50
CA GLY A 33 12.95 -17.60 12.61
C GLY A 33 12.92 -17.23 11.12
N ALA A 34 12.31 -16.09 10.78
CA ALA A 34 12.36 -15.52 9.43
C ALA A 34 13.64 -14.70 9.15
N GLY A 35 14.53 -14.54 10.14
CA GLY A 35 15.77 -13.77 10.03
C GLY A 35 15.60 -12.28 10.29
N MET A 36 14.50 -11.85 10.92
CA MET A 36 14.21 -10.44 11.16
C MET A 36 14.61 -9.98 12.56
N GLU A 37 15.14 -8.77 12.66
CA GLU A 37 15.40 -8.09 13.92
C GLU A 37 14.28 -7.10 14.24
N LEU A 38 13.59 -7.30 15.36
CA LEU A 38 12.53 -6.40 15.80
C LEU A 38 13.10 -5.17 16.51
N LYS A 39 12.64 -3.99 16.08
CA LYS A 39 12.99 -2.69 16.65
C LYS A 39 11.74 -2.00 17.19
N LYS A 40 11.54 -2.11 18.50
CA LYS A 40 10.47 -1.40 19.19
C LYS A 40 10.79 0.10 19.24
N ILE A 41 9.85 0.96 18.84
CA ILE A 41 10.02 2.41 18.96
C ILE A 41 10.02 2.83 20.44
N PRO A 42 10.77 3.89 20.82
CA PRO A 42 10.70 4.45 22.16
C PRO A 42 9.30 4.93 22.53
N PRO A 43 8.93 4.89 23.82
CA PRO A 43 7.67 5.47 24.29
C PRO A 43 7.51 6.91 23.82
N ARG A 44 6.26 7.32 23.52
CA ARG A 44 5.90 8.70 23.16
C ARG A 44 6.63 9.24 21.91
N SER A 45 6.99 8.37 20.97
CA SER A 45 7.68 8.74 19.72
C SER A 45 6.79 8.53 18.47
N PRO A 46 5.68 9.30 18.32
CA PRO A 46 4.69 9.09 17.25
C PRO A 46 5.29 9.22 15.85
N ASN A 47 6.32 10.05 15.68
CA ASN A 47 6.97 10.26 14.39
C ASN A 47 7.64 8.99 13.83
N LEU A 48 8.05 8.06 14.70
CA LEU A 48 8.67 6.80 14.28
C LEU A 48 7.67 5.78 13.72
N ASN A 49 6.37 5.97 13.99
CA ASN A 49 5.29 5.16 13.43
C ASN A 49 4.50 5.88 12.33
N ALA A 50 4.94 7.08 11.93
CA ALA A 50 4.18 7.97 11.06
C ALA A 50 3.79 7.32 9.72
N PHE A 51 4.64 6.46 9.15
CA PHE A 51 4.34 5.76 7.90
C PHE A 51 3.18 4.76 8.03
N ALA A 52 3.21 3.91 9.06
CA ALA A 52 2.13 2.96 9.31
C ALA A 52 0.82 3.68 9.64
N GLU A 53 0.87 4.71 10.49
CA GLU A 53 -0.30 5.53 10.83
C GLU A 53 -0.86 6.26 9.60
N ARG A 54 0.01 6.82 8.77
CA ARG A 54 -0.39 7.49 7.52
C ARG A 54 -1.05 6.48 6.58
N TRP A 55 -0.51 5.27 6.46
CA TRP A 55 -1.10 4.21 5.65
C TRP A 55 -2.50 3.84 6.14
N VAL A 56 -2.67 3.55 7.44
CA VAL A 56 -3.98 3.23 8.05
C VAL A 56 -4.98 4.38 7.86
N ARG A 57 -4.55 5.62 8.07
CA ARG A 57 -5.40 6.80 7.86
C ARG A 57 -5.85 6.91 6.40
N THR A 58 -4.96 6.58 5.47
CA THR A 58 -5.20 6.66 4.03
C THR A 58 -6.23 5.63 3.59
N VAL A 59 -6.04 4.34 3.91
CA VAL A 59 -7.02 3.29 3.57
C VAL A 59 -8.38 3.55 4.21
N LYS A 60 -8.42 4.04 5.45
CA LYS A 60 -9.68 4.39 6.12
C LYS A 60 -10.41 5.53 5.42
N ARG A 61 -9.70 6.59 5.02
CA ARG A 61 -10.28 7.79 4.39
C ARG A 61 -10.68 7.54 2.93
N GLU A 62 -9.77 6.94 2.16
CA GLU A 62 -9.93 6.82 0.70
C GLU A 62 -10.84 5.66 0.33
N CYS A 63 -10.93 4.61 1.16
CA CYS A 63 -11.62 3.37 0.84
C CYS A 63 -12.67 2.97 1.90
N ILE A 64 -12.25 2.59 3.11
CA ILE A 64 -13.11 1.88 4.08
C ILE A 64 -14.36 2.68 4.45
N ARG A 65 -14.22 3.99 4.72
CA ARG A 65 -15.36 4.85 5.08
C ARG A 65 -16.35 5.11 3.93
N ARG A 66 -16.01 4.69 2.71
CA ARG A 66 -16.78 4.94 1.49
C ARG A 66 -17.30 3.64 0.86
N CYS A 67 -16.97 2.50 1.45
CA CYS A 67 -17.41 1.19 0.99
C CYS A 67 -18.45 0.62 1.95
N TRP A 68 -19.41 -0.13 1.41
CA TRP A 68 -20.27 -1.02 2.19
C TRP A 68 -19.74 -2.45 2.12
N PHE A 69 -19.69 -3.14 3.26
CA PHE A 69 -19.14 -4.50 3.34
C PHE A 69 -20.22 -5.49 3.76
N LEU A 70 -20.40 -6.54 2.96
CA LEU A 70 -21.19 -7.71 3.33
C LEU A 70 -20.24 -8.76 3.90
N GLY A 71 -19.95 -8.64 5.20
CA GLY A 71 -19.10 -9.56 5.93
C GLY A 71 -17.59 -9.37 5.73
N TYR A 72 -16.83 -10.27 6.36
CA TYR A 72 -15.36 -10.21 6.41
C TYR A 72 -14.71 -10.41 5.03
N ASP A 73 -15.23 -11.32 4.22
CA ASP A 73 -14.63 -11.62 2.91
C ASP A 73 -14.74 -10.43 1.96
N GLY A 74 -15.85 -9.69 2.01
CA GLY A 74 -16.00 -8.43 1.28
C GLY A 74 -14.96 -7.39 1.69
N LEU A 75 -14.75 -7.20 3.00
CA LEU A 75 -13.71 -6.31 3.52
C LEU A 75 -12.31 -6.76 3.08
N ARG A 76 -12.02 -8.06 3.20
CA ARG A 76 -10.72 -8.64 2.83
C ARG A 76 -10.44 -8.44 1.33
N ARG A 77 -11.43 -8.67 0.46
CA ARG A 77 -11.30 -8.43 -0.98
C ARG A 77 -10.97 -6.97 -1.28
N VAL A 78 -11.72 -6.05 -0.70
CA VAL A 78 -11.51 -4.61 -0.89
C VAL A 78 -10.15 -4.14 -0.36
N LEU A 79 -9.70 -4.67 0.77
CA LEU A 79 -8.36 -4.37 1.30
C LEU A 79 -7.25 -4.89 0.40
N ASN A 80 -7.39 -6.09 -0.17
CA ASN A 80 -6.41 -6.62 -1.12
C ASN A 80 -6.33 -5.76 -2.39
N GLU A 81 -7.49 -5.35 -2.95
CA GLU A 81 -7.53 -4.41 -4.07
C GLU A 81 -6.88 -3.07 -3.71
N PHE A 82 -7.14 -2.55 -2.51
CA PHE A 82 -6.55 -1.31 -2.03
C PHE A 82 -5.03 -1.40 -1.89
N VAL A 83 -4.49 -2.51 -1.35
CA VAL A 83 -3.05 -2.73 -1.21
C VAL A 83 -2.37 -2.76 -2.58
N ALA A 84 -2.96 -3.48 -3.54
CA ALA A 84 -2.45 -3.53 -4.91
C ALA A 84 -2.42 -2.12 -5.54
N HIS A 85 -3.53 -1.39 -5.44
CA HIS A 85 -3.61 0.00 -5.90
C HIS A 85 -2.57 0.91 -5.23
N TYR A 86 -2.48 0.88 -3.90
CA TYR A 86 -1.58 1.74 -3.12
C TYR A 86 -0.12 1.56 -3.52
N ASN A 87 0.30 0.31 -3.77
CA ASN A 87 1.67 -0.01 -4.11
C ASN A 87 2.00 0.23 -5.60
N THR A 88 1.07 -0.07 -6.51
CA THR A 88 1.37 -0.16 -7.96
C THR A 88 0.80 0.97 -8.80
N GLU A 89 -0.27 1.64 -8.35
CA GLU A 89 -1.03 2.62 -9.16
C GLU A 89 -1.05 4.02 -8.52
N ARG A 90 -1.09 4.10 -7.18
CA ARG A 90 -1.29 5.35 -6.45
C ARG A 90 -0.06 6.25 -6.55
N PRO A 91 -0.19 7.53 -6.97
CA PRO A 91 0.91 8.47 -6.95
C PRO A 91 1.23 8.90 -5.51
N HIS A 92 2.51 8.96 -5.16
CA HIS A 92 2.97 9.41 -3.85
C HIS A 92 3.79 10.70 -3.98
N GLN A 93 3.32 11.79 -3.37
CA GLN A 93 3.99 13.11 -3.45
C GLN A 93 5.44 13.06 -2.98
N GLY A 94 5.72 12.37 -1.87
CA GLY A 94 7.09 12.15 -1.36
C GLY A 94 7.97 11.29 -2.27
N LYS A 95 7.44 10.76 -3.37
CA LYS A 95 8.15 10.01 -4.41
C LYS A 95 8.03 10.68 -5.79
N GLY A 96 7.75 11.99 -5.83
CA GLY A 96 7.59 12.73 -7.08
C GLY A 96 6.34 12.31 -7.88
N ASN A 97 5.24 12.02 -7.19
CA ASN A 97 3.98 11.54 -7.77
C ASN A 97 4.11 10.21 -8.54
N ARG A 98 5.05 9.35 -8.12
CA ARG A 98 5.22 8.00 -8.68
C ARG A 98 4.62 6.93 -7.76
N PRO A 99 4.19 5.76 -8.31
CA PRO A 99 3.88 4.58 -7.52
C PRO A 99 5.09 4.05 -6.73
N LEU A 100 4.85 3.16 -5.77
CA LEU A 100 5.91 2.55 -4.93
C LEU A 100 6.56 1.33 -5.57
N ALA A 101 5.95 0.74 -6.61
CA ALA A 101 6.36 -0.53 -7.20
C ALA A 101 7.87 -0.57 -7.51
N ILE A 102 8.47 -1.73 -7.19
CA ILE A 102 9.91 -2.03 -7.31
C ILE A 102 10.35 -2.10 -8.79
N ASN A 103 9.44 -2.44 -9.69
CA ASN A 103 9.71 -2.42 -11.13
C ASN A 103 9.69 -0.97 -11.62
N PRO A 104 10.61 -0.58 -12.53
CA PRO A 104 10.57 0.74 -13.14
C PRO A 104 9.22 0.89 -13.85
N VAL A 105 8.32 1.66 -13.25
CA VAL A 105 7.22 2.25 -14.00
C VAL A 105 7.93 3.07 -15.08
N PRO A 106 7.69 2.82 -16.39
CA PRO A 106 8.24 3.66 -17.45
C PRO A 106 8.01 5.11 -17.04
N GLN A 107 9.05 5.95 -17.17
CA GLN A 107 8.91 7.35 -16.79
C GLN A 107 7.61 7.87 -17.40
N PRO A 108 6.67 8.39 -16.59
CA PRO A 108 5.44 8.90 -17.15
C PRO A 108 5.87 9.93 -18.20
N PRO A 109 5.39 9.82 -19.45
CA PRO A 109 5.79 10.75 -20.49
C PRO A 109 5.57 12.16 -19.97
N ALA A 110 6.45 13.10 -20.33
CA ALA A 110 6.31 14.51 -19.95
C ALA A 110 4.84 14.92 -20.11
N GLN A 111 4.30 15.63 -19.11
CA GLN A 111 2.88 15.99 -19.06
C GLN A 111 2.51 16.84 -20.28
N LYS A 112 2.10 16.17 -21.36
CA LYS A 112 1.62 16.81 -22.58
C LYS A 112 0.17 17.25 -22.35
N SER A 113 -0.17 18.44 -22.82
CA SER A 113 -1.55 18.91 -22.87
C SER A 113 -2.44 17.88 -23.56
N VAL A 114 -3.60 17.61 -22.96
CA VAL A 114 -4.59 16.69 -23.52
C VAL A 114 -5.34 17.43 -24.62
N THR A 115 -5.17 17.01 -25.87
CA THR A 115 -6.09 17.37 -26.97
C THR A 115 -7.33 16.47 -26.92
N LEU A 116 -8.46 16.90 -27.50
CA LEU A 116 -9.70 16.11 -27.56
C LEU A 116 -9.48 14.71 -28.16
N GLU A 117 -8.67 14.59 -29.21
CA GLU A 117 -8.31 13.29 -29.80
C GLU A 117 -7.55 12.39 -28.81
N SER A 118 -6.64 12.98 -28.03
CA SER A 118 -5.86 12.24 -27.02
C SER A 118 -6.65 11.87 -25.76
N ALA A 119 -7.83 12.48 -25.55
CA ALA A 119 -8.72 12.12 -24.46
C ALA A 119 -9.39 10.74 -24.70
N SER A 120 -9.61 10.36 -25.97
CA SER A 120 -10.20 9.06 -26.33
C SER A 120 -9.34 7.85 -25.91
N GLN A 121 -8.04 8.08 -25.69
CA GLN A 121 -7.05 7.10 -25.26
C GLN A 121 -7.02 6.92 -23.72
N ILE A 122 -7.68 7.79 -22.96
CA ILE A 122 -7.72 7.70 -21.50
C ILE A 122 -8.71 6.61 -21.09
N ARG A 123 -8.21 5.62 -20.35
CA ARG A 123 -8.99 4.55 -19.74
C ARG A 123 -9.11 4.80 -18.25
N CYS A 124 -10.26 4.45 -17.71
CA CYS A 124 -10.54 4.49 -16.29
C CYS A 124 -10.79 3.06 -15.81
N VAL A 125 -10.10 2.67 -14.75
CA VAL A 125 -10.33 1.42 -14.05
C VAL A 125 -10.76 1.73 -12.63
N THR A 126 -11.80 1.04 -12.18
CA THR A 126 -12.31 1.17 -10.82
C THR A 126 -11.77 0.06 -9.93
N ARG A 127 -11.56 0.39 -8.64
CA ARG A 127 -11.15 -0.51 -7.57
C ARG A 127 -12.03 -0.29 -6.36
N CYS A 128 -12.00 -1.22 -5.40
CA CYS A 128 -12.63 -1.09 -4.09
C CYS A 128 -14.13 -0.80 -4.21
N GLY A 129 -14.84 -1.58 -5.02
CA GLY A 129 -16.28 -1.39 -5.24
C GLY A 129 -16.65 -0.07 -5.93
N GLY A 130 -15.74 0.53 -6.71
CA GLY A 130 -15.99 1.75 -7.47
C GLY A 130 -15.50 3.05 -6.81
N VAL A 131 -15.07 2.98 -5.55
CA VAL A 131 -14.65 4.15 -4.76
C VAL A 131 -13.34 4.74 -5.25
N ILE A 132 -12.44 3.89 -5.74
CA ILE A 132 -11.14 4.30 -6.27
C ILE A 132 -11.19 4.23 -7.79
N ARG A 133 -10.68 5.28 -8.43
CA ARG A 133 -10.55 5.37 -9.89
C ARG A 133 -9.08 5.60 -10.23
N HIS A 134 -8.54 4.77 -11.12
CA HIS A 134 -7.22 4.93 -11.70
C HIS A 134 -7.36 5.22 -13.19
N TYR A 135 -6.70 6.28 -13.65
CA TYR A 135 -6.72 6.69 -15.04
C TYR A 135 -5.34 6.45 -15.66
N TYR A 136 -5.33 5.84 -16.84
CA TYR A 136 -4.12 5.61 -17.62
C TYR A 136 -4.40 5.84 -19.11
N ARG A 137 -3.35 6.05 -19.90
CA ARG A 137 -3.47 6.08 -21.37
C ARG A 137 -3.23 4.67 -21.90
N ALA A 138 -4.13 4.16 -22.75
CA ALA A 138 -3.82 2.99 -23.54
C ALA A 138 -2.60 3.31 -24.43
N ALA A 139 -1.59 2.45 -24.42
CA ALA A 139 -0.49 2.58 -25.37
C ALA A 139 -1.07 2.49 -26.79
N ALA A 140 -0.62 3.40 -27.67
CA ALA A 140 -0.89 3.32 -29.10
C ALA A 140 -0.10 2.15 -29.71
#